data_AF-A0A6A5YTD8-F1
#
_entry.id   AF-A0A6A5YTD8-F1
#
_cell.length_a   1.000
_cell.length_b   1.000
_cell.length_c   1.000
_cell.angle_alpha   90.00
_cell.angle_beta   90.00
_cell.angle_gamma   90.00
#
_symmetry.space_group_name_H-M   'P 1'
#
loop_
_entity.id
_entity.type
_entity.pdbx_description
1 polymer ?
#
loop_
_entity_poly.entity_id
_entity_poly.type
_entity_poly.pdbx_seq_one_letter_code
_entity_poly.pdbx_strand_id
1 'polypeptide(L)'
;MQIKVKKLVYNDNGRCIGAIGNNDQAHLTGIVILCTGANTRALIEGKEEIVARLHCVDVVQLTLAEVEKYSGLPIMDDFEQFDSPLLGVCIFFPLDKSGLLKLCSCRFIAHYYDPPVPGASLSHSHEDQAEDGVPRQIETEMRNFVRGTLPESGHRQECTGMAIPRTSKSASFMSVVGEYVADLGEGKLDKDYKDLWKWCFGQVPPKTGNEPHPYPQRDLGELDGWKGRNRRTVSLFTPNLSKL
;
A
#
# COMPACT_ATOMS: atom_id res chain seq x y z
N MET A 1 -8.92 -6.26 -17.90
CA MET A 1 -9.94 -5.40 -17.24
C MET A 1 -10.26 -6.04 -15.90
N GLN A 2 -9.80 -5.46 -14.80
CA GLN A 2 -10.04 -6.00 -13.46
C GLN A 2 -11.48 -5.65 -13.04
N ILE A 3 -12.31 -6.65 -12.74
CA ILE A 3 -13.68 -6.39 -12.27
C ILE A 3 -13.57 -5.87 -10.83
N LYS A 4 -13.80 -4.57 -10.63
CA LYS A 4 -13.92 -3.97 -9.30
C LYS A 4 -15.33 -4.18 -8.76
N VAL A 5 -15.43 -4.57 -7.49
CA VAL A 5 -16.71 -4.74 -6.79
C VAL A 5 -17.25 -3.36 -6.38
N LYS A 6 -18.51 -3.10 -6.73
CA LYS A 6 -19.24 -1.86 -6.42
C LYS A 6 -19.93 -1.91 -5.07
N LYS A 7 -20.63 -3.03 -4.78
CA LYS A 7 -21.33 -3.25 -3.50
C LYS A 7 -21.61 -4.72 -3.24
N LEU A 8 -21.83 -5.06 -1.98
CA LEU A 8 -22.34 -6.36 -1.55
C LEU A 8 -23.87 -6.44 -1.68
N VAL A 9 -24.39 -7.64 -1.89
CA VAL A 9 -25.82 -7.90 -2.02
C VAL A 9 -26.29 -8.68 -0.78
N TYR A 10 -27.35 -8.19 -0.15
CA TYR A 10 -27.94 -8.80 1.04
C TYR A 10 -29.39 -9.18 0.76
N ASN A 11 -29.86 -10.27 1.37
CA ASN A 11 -31.28 -10.63 1.39
C ASN A 11 -32.02 -9.92 2.54
N ASP A 12 -33.34 -10.14 2.61
CA ASP A 12 -34.21 -9.52 3.62
C ASP A 12 -33.85 -9.90 5.08
N ASN A 13 -33.12 -11.00 5.26
CA ASN A 13 -32.64 -11.45 6.57
C ASN A 13 -31.25 -10.87 6.93
N GLY A 14 -30.70 -9.97 6.11
CA GLY A 14 -29.38 -9.38 6.32
C GLY A 14 -28.20 -10.32 6.00
N ARG A 15 -28.44 -11.48 5.37
CA ARG A 15 -27.37 -12.38 4.93
C ARG A 15 -26.80 -11.87 3.61
N CYS A 16 -25.47 -11.77 3.52
CA CYS A 16 -24.77 -11.51 2.26
C CYS A 16 -24.92 -12.71 1.32
N ILE A 17 -25.44 -12.45 0.11
CA ILE A 17 -25.74 -13.47 -0.91
C ILE A 17 -24.97 -13.25 -2.21
N GLY A 18 -24.06 -12.27 -2.24
CA GLY A 18 -23.29 -11.97 -3.45
C GLY A 18 -22.69 -10.58 -3.49
N ALA A 19 -22.25 -10.19 -4.68
CA ALA A 19 -21.67 -8.89 -4.96
C ALA A 19 -22.09 -8.38 -6.35
N ILE A 20 -22.11 -7.06 -6.52
CA ILE A 20 -22.32 -6.40 -7.81
C ILE A 20 -21.01 -5.79 -8.26
N GLY A 21 -20.58 -6.10 -9.48
CA GLY A 21 -19.41 -5.51 -10.13
C GLY A 21 -19.67 -4.10 -10.65
N ASN A 22 -18.61 -3.38 -11.02
CA ASN A 22 -18.71 -2.05 -11.66
C ASN A 22 -19.38 -2.09 -13.05
N ASN A 23 -19.52 -3.27 -13.65
CA ASN A 23 -20.28 -3.51 -14.87
C ASN A 23 -21.78 -3.79 -14.59
N ASP A 24 -22.23 -3.54 -13.36
CA ASP A 24 -23.58 -3.81 -12.85
C ASP A 24 -24.02 -5.28 -12.93
N GLN A 25 -23.11 -6.23 -13.19
CA GLN A 25 -23.41 -7.65 -13.12
C GLN A 25 -23.45 -8.13 -11.66
N ALA A 26 -24.48 -8.90 -11.34
CA ALA A 26 -24.66 -9.54 -10.04
C ALA A 26 -24.05 -10.95 -10.04
N HIS A 27 -23.23 -11.25 -9.03
CA HIS A 27 -22.64 -12.56 -8.78
C HIS A 27 -23.20 -13.09 -7.46
N LEU A 28 -24.11 -14.06 -7.53
CA LEU A 28 -24.78 -14.64 -6.36
C LEU A 28 -24.09 -15.93 -5.91
N THR A 29 -23.97 -16.12 -4.60
CA THR A 29 -23.27 -17.26 -3.98
C THR A 29 -23.75 -17.49 -2.54
N GLY A 30 -23.52 -18.71 -2.02
CA GLY A 30 -23.81 -19.05 -0.63
C GLY A 30 -22.80 -18.48 0.38
N ILE A 31 -21.57 -18.22 -0.07
CA ILE A 31 -20.46 -17.72 0.75
C ILE A 31 -19.73 -16.62 -0.03
N VAL A 32 -19.49 -15.48 0.62
CA VAL A 32 -18.72 -14.36 0.09
C VAL A 32 -17.48 -14.16 0.97
N ILE A 33 -16.30 -14.21 0.35
CA ILE A 33 -15.03 -13.95 1.02
C ILE A 33 -14.53 -12.58 0.57
N LEU A 34 -14.30 -11.67 1.51
CA LEU A 34 -13.89 -10.30 1.23
C LEU A 34 -12.37 -10.12 1.38
N CYS A 35 -11.64 -10.19 0.28
CA CYS A 35 -10.18 -10.01 0.23
C CYS A 35 -9.78 -8.71 -0.48
N THR A 36 -10.39 -7.58 -0.10
CA THR A 36 -10.28 -6.30 -0.84
C THR A 36 -9.22 -5.34 -0.28
N GLY A 37 -8.42 -5.78 0.70
CA GLY A 37 -7.29 -5.03 1.24
C GLY A 37 -7.67 -3.63 1.73
N ALA A 38 -6.93 -2.62 1.27
CA ALA A 38 -7.16 -1.21 1.64
C ALA A 38 -8.57 -0.69 1.25
N ASN A 39 -9.29 -1.38 0.36
CA ASN A 39 -10.64 -0.99 -0.08
C ASN A 39 -11.75 -1.69 0.71
N THR A 40 -11.45 -2.47 1.75
CA THR A 40 -12.47 -3.17 2.54
C THR A 40 -13.48 -2.22 3.19
N ARG A 41 -13.02 -1.06 3.70
CA ARG A 41 -13.90 -0.01 4.25
C ARG A 41 -14.84 0.63 3.23
N ALA A 42 -14.60 0.46 1.93
CA ALA A 42 -15.53 0.91 0.89
C ALA A 42 -16.76 0.00 0.75
N LEU A 43 -16.70 -1.23 1.28
CA LEU A 43 -17.72 -2.27 1.08
C LEU A 43 -18.46 -2.66 2.36
N ILE A 44 -17.85 -2.47 3.53
CA ILE A 44 -18.42 -2.81 4.83
C ILE A 44 -18.11 -1.76 5.90
N GLU A 45 -18.94 -1.70 6.94
CA GLU A 45 -18.68 -0.92 8.15
C GLU A 45 -17.62 -1.61 9.01
N GLY A 46 -16.38 -1.11 8.93
CA GLY A 46 -15.23 -1.60 9.69
C GLY A 46 -14.82 -0.75 10.89
N LYS A 47 -15.50 0.38 11.14
CA LYS A 47 -15.15 1.36 12.19
C LYS A 47 -13.64 1.65 12.22
N GLU A 48 -13.05 1.68 13.42
CA GLU A 48 -11.63 1.97 13.67
C GLU A 48 -10.71 0.74 13.53
N GLU A 49 -11.28 -0.46 13.33
CA GLU A 49 -10.50 -1.70 13.20
C GLU A 49 -9.78 -1.79 11.84
N ILE A 50 -10.35 -1.16 10.81
CA ILE A 50 -9.79 -1.16 9.46
C ILE A 50 -9.51 0.28 9.03
N VAL A 51 -8.22 0.62 8.96
CA VAL A 51 -7.74 1.90 8.44
C VAL A 51 -6.80 1.63 7.27
N ALA A 52 -7.20 2.08 6.07
CA ALA A 52 -6.28 2.05 4.93
C ALA A 52 -5.13 3.03 5.20
N ARG A 53 -3.90 2.57 4.97
CA ARG A 53 -2.70 3.39 5.00
C ARG A 53 -1.98 3.19 3.67
N LEU A 54 -1.20 4.17 3.26
CA LEU A 54 -0.42 4.22 2.03
C LEU A 54 1.06 4.28 2.38
N HIS A 55 1.91 3.76 1.49
CA HIS A 55 3.36 3.89 1.55
C HIS A 55 3.87 4.45 0.23
N CYS A 56 4.90 5.28 0.28
CA CYS A 56 5.53 5.80 -0.93
C CYS A 56 6.66 4.88 -1.35
N VAL A 57 6.69 4.54 -2.64
CA VAL A 57 7.77 3.76 -3.25
C VAL A 57 8.43 4.64 -4.30
N ASP A 58 9.72 4.46 -4.45
CA ASP A 58 10.46 5.11 -5.53
C ASP A 58 11.48 4.14 -6.11
N VAL A 59 11.92 4.44 -7.33
CA VAL A 59 12.96 3.68 -8.01
C VAL A 59 14.02 4.62 -8.58
N VAL A 60 15.27 4.26 -8.33
CA VAL A 60 16.45 4.95 -8.84
C VAL A 60 17.11 4.04 -9.87
N GLN A 61 17.34 4.54 -11.08
CA GLN A 61 18.18 3.85 -12.06
C GLN A 61 19.66 4.04 -11.70
N LEU A 62 20.36 2.94 -11.45
CA LEU A 62 21.79 2.95 -11.23
C LEU A 62 22.57 2.90 -12.55
N THR A 63 23.79 3.43 -12.52
CA THR A 63 24.79 3.25 -13.58
C THR A 63 25.37 1.85 -13.52
N LEU A 64 25.97 1.37 -14.61
CA LEU A 64 26.60 0.05 -14.63
C LEU A 64 27.65 -0.15 -13.53
N ALA A 65 28.46 0.87 -13.24
CA ALA A 65 29.47 0.81 -12.18
C ALA A 65 28.85 0.70 -10.78
N GLU A 66 27.74 1.37 -10.53
CA GLU A 66 27.01 1.24 -9.26
C GLU A 66 26.28 -0.09 -9.16
N VAL A 67 25.72 -0.60 -10.26
CA VAL A 67 25.11 -1.93 -10.28
C VAL A 67 26.12 -2.99 -9.89
N GLU A 68 27.34 -2.91 -10.43
CA GLU A 68 28.44 -3.81 -10.04
C GLU A 68 28.76 -3.69 -8.55
N LYS A 69 28.98 -2.45 -8.07
CA LYS A 69 29.29 -2.14 -6.68
C LYS A 69 28.21 -2.61 -5.69
N TYR A 70 26.94 -2.51 -6.07
CA TYR A 70 25.78 -2.74 -5.20
C TYR A 70 25.02 -4.04 -5.47
N SER A 71 25.53 -4.90 -6.35
CA SER A 71 24.93 -6.18 -6.73
C SER A 71 24.66 -7.15 -5.57
N GLY A 72 25.39 -7.01 -4.46
CA GLY A 72 25.25 -7.82 -3.25
C GLY A 72 24.56 -7.12 -2.07
N LEU A 73 23.95 -5.94 -2.26
CA LEU A 73 23.28 -5.23 -1.17
C LEU A 73 22.14 -6.07 -0.58
N PRO A 74 22.12 -6.30 0.74
CA PRO A 74 20.95 -6.90 1.39
C PRO A 74 19.79 -5.91 1.40
N ILE A 75 18.61 -6.37 1.86
CA ILE A 75 17.59 -5.43 2.31
C ILE A 75 18.20 -4.61 3.45
N MET A 76 18.20 -3.29 3.30
CA MET A 76 18.64 -2.36 4.34
C MET A 76 17.42 -1.59 4.81
N ASP A 77 17.16 -1.65 6.10
CA ASP A 77 16.13 -0.84 6.75
C ASP A 77 16.76 -0.01 7.87
N ASP A 78 16.08 1.08 8.22
CA ASP A 78 16.50 1.94 9.33
C ASP A 78 15.28 2.33 10.16
N PHE A 79 14.76 1.38 10.92
CA PHE A 79 13.63 1.62 11.81
C PHE A 79 14.01 2.34 13.11
N GLU A 80 15.32 2.49 13.41
CA GLU A 80 15.84 2.87 14.73
C GLU A 80 16.33 4.32 14.85
N GLN A 81 16.44 5.08 13.75
CA GLN A 81 16.76 6.52 13.83
C GLN A 81 15.55 7.36 14.33
N PHE A 82 15.18 7.17 15.60
CA PHE A 82 14.16 7.94 16.30
C PHE A 82 14.54 9.43 16.47
N ASP A 83 15.83 9.76 16.50
CA ASP A 83 16.33 11.10 16.88
C ASP A 83 16.99 11.91 15.76
N SER A 84 17.04 11.38 14.52
CA SER A 84 17.55 12.16 13.37
C SER A 84 16.39 12.66 12.53
N PRO A 85 15.88 13.90 12.75
CA PRO A 85 14.84 14.49 11.92
C PRO A 85 15.30 14.77 10.47
N LEU A 86 16.57 14.49 10.15
CA LEU A 86 17.18 14.81 8.85
C LEU A 86 17.40 13.59 7.96
N LEU A 87 17.52 12.37 8.49
CA LEU A 87 17.55 11.14 7.69
C LEU A 87 16.12 10.57 7.61
N GLY A 88 15.57 10.52 6.40
CA GLY A 88 14.28 9.86 6.20
C GLY A 88 14.37 8.37 6.51
N VAL A 89 13.27 7.78 6.97
CA VAL A 89 13.24 6.33 7.22
C VAL A 89 12.72 5.61 6.00
N CYS A 90 13.63 4.86 5.37
CA CYS A 90 13.35 4.09 4.18
C CYS A 90 13.94 2.68 4.25
N ILE A 91 13.43 1.82 3.37
CA ILE A 91 13.95 0.48 3.13
C ILE A 91 14.51 0.46 1.71
N PHE A 92 15.74 -0.04 1.54
CA PHE A 92 16.24 -0.44 0.24
C PHE A 92 15.96 -1.91 -0.02
N PHE A 93 15.53 -2.19 -1.24
CA PHE A 93 15.47 -3.55 -1.74
C PHE A 93 16.70 -3.84 -2.62
N PRO A 94 17.14 -5.11 -2.68
CA PRO A 94 18.17 -5.52 -3.61
C PRO A 94 17.85 -5.08 -5.04
N LEU A 95 18.91 -4.81 -5.81
CA LEU A 95 18.79 -4.41 -7.21
C LEU A 95 18.06 -5.48 -8.01
N ASP A 96 17.23 -5.02 -8.93
CA ASP A 96 16.71 -5.92 -9.95
C ASP A 96 17.74 -6.16 -11.07
N LYS A 97 17.42 -7.07 -11.99
CA LYS A 97 18.29 -7.42 -13.12
C LYS A 97 18.54 -6.26 -14.10
N SER A 98 17.77 -5.18 -14.01
CA SER A 98 17.90 -3.98 -14.83
C SER A 98 18.68 -2.85 -14.13
N GLY A 99 19.15 -3.09 -12.91
CA GLY A 99 19.86 -2.08 -12.12
C GLY A 99 18.96 -1.02 -11.51
N LEU A 100 17.67 -1.33 -11.34
CA LEU A 100 16.74 -0.48 -10.60
C LEU A 100 16.89 -0.76 -9.10
N LEU A 101 17.18 0.29 -8.35
CA LEU A 101 17.14 0.28 -6.90
C LEU A 101 15.77 0.76 -6.44
N LYS A 102 15.01 -0.12 -5.79
CA LYS A 102 13.73 0.22 -5.18
C LYS A 102 13.94 0.70 -3.75
N LEU A 103 13.27 1.79 -3.40
CA LEU A 103 13.20 2.31 -2.05
C LEU A 103 11.74 2.50 -1.61
N CYS A 104 11.48 2.34 -0.32
CA CYS A 104 10.15 2.50 0.26
C CYS A 104 10.24 3.36 1.51
N SER A 105 9.41 4.39 1.63
CA SER A 105 9.26 5.13 2.87
C SER A 105 8.52 4.30 3.91
N CYS A 106 8.97 4.35 5.18
CA CYS A 106 8.25 3.75 6.30
C CYS A 106 7.21 4.70 6.92
N ARG A 107 6.91 5.83 6.28
CA ARG A 107 5.81 6.70 6.71
C ARG A 107 4.47 6.06 6.35
N PHE A 108 3.54 6.12 7.29
CA PHE A 108 2.14 5.81 7.01
C PHE A 108 1.39 7.07 6.61
N ILE A 109 0.68 6.98 5.49
CA ILE A 109 -0.15 8.06 4.97
C ILE A 109 -1.58 7.54 4.89
N ALA A 110 -2.50 8.11 5.66
CA ALA A 110 -3.92 7.87 5.48
C ALA A 110 -4.48 8.78 4.38
N HIS A 111 -5.66 8.47 3.88
CA HIS A 111 -6.36 9.27 2.89
C HIS A 111 -7.80 9.49 3.35
N TYR A 112 -7.95 10.43 4.29
CA TYR A 112 -9.23 10.96 4.75
C TYR A 112 -9.65 12.23 3.97
N TYR A 113 -8.83 12.67 3.02
CA TYR A 113 -9.13 13.77 2.12
C TYR A 113 -10.16 13.33 1.07
N ASP A 114 -11.33 13.97 1.07
CA ASP A 114 -12.42 13.74 0.09
C ASP A 114 -12.81 12.25 -0.16
N PRO A 115 -13.00 11.41 0.89
CA PRO A 115 -13.26 10.00 0.70
C PRO A 115 -14.72 9.79 0.25
N PRO A 116 -14.97 8.89 -0.71
CA PRO A 116 -16.32 8.44 -1.05
C PRO A 116 -17.14 7.92 0.14
N VAL A 117 -16.46 7.49 1.21
CA VAL A 117 -17.07 6.99 2.44
C VAL A 117 -16.65 7.90 3.60
N PRO A 118 -17.57 8.67 4.21
CA PRO A 118 -17.24 9.57 5.32
C PRO A 118 -16.55 8.84 6.48
N GLY A 119 -15.46 9.41 6.99
CA GLY A 119 -14.71 8.87 8.12
C GLY A 119 -13.89 7.61 7.82
N ALA A 120 -13.84 7.15 6.57
CA ALA A 120 -12.97 6.05 6.17
C ALA A 120 -11.75 6.57 5.41
N SER A 121 -10.56 6.12 5.83
CA SER A 121 -9.37 6.21 4.98
C SER A 121 -9.49 5.15 3.88
N LEU A 122 -9.33 5.56 2.62
CA LEU A 122 -9.49 4.69 1.45
C LEU A 122 -8.25 4.69 0.56
N SER A 123 -8.10 3.66 -0.27
CA SER A 123 -6.96 3.56 -1.20
C SER A 123 -6.93 4.74 -2.18
N HIS A 124 -5.73 5.31 -2.39
CA HIS A 124 -5.41 6.23 -3.47
C HIS A 124 -4.26 5.62 -4.28
N SER A 125 -4.62 4.73 -5.21
CA SER A 125 -3.71 3.83 -5.92
C SER A 125 -3.00 4.53 -7.08
N HIS A 126 -1.71 4.30 -7.29
CA HIS A 126 -1.11 4.62 -8.60
C HIS A 126 -1.76 3.85 -9.77
N GLU A 127 -2.34 2.66 -9.54
CA GLU A 127 -3.12 1.95 -10.58
C GLU A 127 -4.35 2.76 -11.04
N ASP A 128 -4.98 3.50 -10.14
CA ASP A 128 -6.18 4.29 -10.42
C ASP A 128 -5.87 5.74 -10.77
N GLN A 129 -4.72 6.23 -10.30
CA GLN A 129 -4.22 7.57 -10.50
C GLN A 129 -2.76 7.51 -10.97
N ALA A 130 -2.55 6.97 -12.18
CA ALA A 130 -1.21 6.78 -12.76
C ALA A 130 -0.41 8.08 -12.92
N GLU A 131 -1.10 9.22 -12.99
CA GLU A 131 -0.44 10.53 -13.05
C GLU A 131 0.06 11.02 -11.69
N ASP A 132 -0.35 10.41 -10.58
CA ASP A 132 0.08 10.82 -9.26
C ASP A 132 1.48 10.27 -8.94
N GLY A 133 2.25 11.07 -8.21
CA GLY A 133 3.59 10.73 -7.73
C GLY A 133 3.68 10.74 -6.22
N VAL A 134 4.90 10.66 -5.70
CA VAL A 134 5.17 10.72 -4.26
C VAL A 134 5.04 12.17 -3.77
N PRO A 135 4.42 12.43 -2.61
CA PRO A 135 4.38 13.76 -2.03
C PRO A 135 5.78 14.32 -1.75
N ARG A 136 5.99 15.63 -1.95
CA ARG A 136 7.33 16.23 -1.92
C ARG A 136 8.05 16.06 -0.59
N GLN A 137 7.31 16.13 0.51
CA GLN A 137 7.86 15.94 1.86
C GLN A 137 8.46 14.54 1.99
N ILE A 138 7.72 13.53 1.53
CA ILE A 138 8.13 12.13 1.63
C ILE A 138 9.30 11.83 0.70
N GLU A 139 9.25 12.34 -0.52
CA GLU A 139 10.37 12.24 -1.46
C GLU A 139 11.63 12.93 -0.91
N THR A 140 11.50 14.10 -0.28
CA THR A 140 12.64 14.81 0.33
C THR A 140 13.28 13.97 1.43
N GLU A 141 12.47 13.35 2.29
CA GLU A 141 12.93 12.41 3.31
C GLU A 141 13.65 11.20 2.67
N MET A 142 13.07 10.62 1.62
CA MET A 142 13.67 9.52 0.86
C MET A 142 15.00 9.89 0.22
N ARG A 143 15.10 11.07 -0.39
CA ARG A 143 16.35 11.59 -0.97
C ARG A 143 17.42 11.86 0.07
N ASN A 144 17.05 12.33 1.26
CA ASN A 144 18.00 12.51 2.36
C ASN A 144 18.59 11.16 2.79
N PHE A 145 17.75 10.13 2.87
CA PHE A 145 18.19 8.78 3.18
C PHE A 145 19.15 8.22 2.13
N VAL A 146 18.81 8.35 0.85
CA VAL A 146 19.70 7.94 -0.26
C VAL A 146 21.02 8.70 -0.20
N ARG A 147 21.01 10.01 0.06
CA ARG A 147 22.26 10.78 0.20
C ARG A 147 23.13 10.33 1.38
N GLY A 148 22.52 9.88 2.48
CA GLY A 148 23.23 9.39 3.65
C GLY A 148 23.84 8.00 3.47
N THR A 149 23.20 7.16 2.65
CA THR A 149 23.57 5.73 2.48
C THR A 149 24.31 5.44 1.18
N LEU A 150 23.92 6.12 0.08
CA LEU A 150 24.41 5.96 -1.29
C LEU A 150 24.69 7.35 -1.91
N PRO A 151 25.69 8.09 -1.40
CA PRO A 151 25.90 9.51 -1.72
C PRO A 151 26.08 9.80 -3.21
N GLU A 152 26.72 8.90 -3.97
CA GLU A 152 26.90 9.05 -5.42
C GLU A 152 25.59 9.00 -6.23
N SER A 153 24.53 8.43 -5.66
CA SER A 153 23.24 8.25 -6.33
C SER A 153 22.20 9.29 -5.88
N GLY A 154 22.46 10.06 -4.81
CA GLY A 154 21.48 10.93 -4.15
C GLY A 154 21.03 12.19 -4.91
N HIS A 155 21.56 12.45 -6.10
CA HIS A 155 21.21 13.60 -6.94
C HIS A 155 20.41 13.24 -8.20
N ARG A 156 20.07 11.95 -8.42
CA ARG A 156 19.42 11.54 -9.67
C ARG A 156 17.92 11.80 -9.71
N GLN A 157 17.44 11.96 -10.94
CA GLN A 157 16.01 12.03 -11.24
C GLN A 157 15.39 10.64 -11.11
N GLU A 158 14.36 10.56 -10.28
CA GLU A 158 13.71 9.33 -9.83
C GLU A 158 12.36 9.12 -10.53
N CYS A 159 11.98 7.86 -10.72
CA CYS A 159 10.63 7.49 -11.18
C CYS A 159 9.74 7.21 -9.98
N THR A 160 9.17 8.28 -9.41
CA THR A 160 8.36 8.22 -8.18
C THR A 160 7.00 7.56 -8.41
N GLY A 161 6.58 6.61 -7.56
CA GLY A 161 5.25 5.99 -7.62
C GLY A 161 4.61 5.81 -6.24
N MET A 162 3.41 6.31 -6.02
CA MET A 162 2.71 6.05 -4.75
C MET A 162 2.14 4.63 -4.73
N ALA A 163 2.59 3.78 -3.80
CA ALA A 163 2.15 2.39 -3.73
C ALA A 163 1.15 2.17 -2.59
N ILE A 164 0.17 1.31 -2.84
CA ILE A 164 -0.76 0.88 -1.79
C ILE A 164 -0.09 -0.26 -0.99
N PRO A 165 -0.01 -0.17 0.34
CA PRO A 165 0.20 -1.36 1.13
C PRO A 165 -1.08 -2.18 1.20
N ARG A 166 -0.95 -3.43 0.77
CA ARG A 166 -1.51 -4.56 1.55
C ARG A 166 -0.99 -4.43 2.99
N THR A 167 -1.71 -4.95 4.00
CA THR A 167 -1.20 -4.96 5.39
C THR A 167 0.28 -5.37 5.37
N SER A 168 1.17 -4.49 5.86
CA SER A 168 2.56 -4.38 5.36
C SER A 168 3.43 -5.64 5.50
N LYS A 169 2.98 -6.64 6.27
CA LYS A 169 3.66 -7.93 6.48
C LYS A 169 2.98 -9.13 5.81
N SER A 170 1.79 -8.97 5.24
CA SER A 170 1.00 -10.09 4.70
C SER A 170 1.53 -10.66 3.38
N ALA A 171 2.37 -9.93 2.64
CA ALA A 171 2.93 -10.39 1.37
C ALA A 171 3.74 -11.69 1.54
N SER A 172 4.44 -11.85 2.66
CA SER A 172 5.20 -13.07 2.97
C SER A 172 4.29 -14.29 3.21
N PHE A 173 3.01 -14.07 3.52
CA PHE A 173 2.03 -15.13 3.75
C PHE A 173 1.25 -15.51 2.50
N MET A 174 1.58 -14.96 1.32
CA MET A 174 0.83 -15.23 0.09
C MET A 174 0.69 -16.71 -0.26
N SER A 175 1.67 -17.54 0.09
CA SER A 175 1.64 -18.98 -0.17
C SER A 175 0.74 -19.78 0.79
N VAL A 176 0.43 -19.24 1.98
CA VAL A 176 -0.23 -20.00 3.05
C VAL A 176 -1.55 -19.39 3.53
N VAL A 177 -1.77 -18.08 3.35
CA VAL A 177 -2.95 -17.39 3.88
C VAL A 177 -4.28 -17.95 3.37
N GLY A 178 -4.30 -18.48 2.15
CA GLY A 178 -5.49 -19.09 1.55
C GLY A 178 -5.96 -20.34 2.31
N GLU A 179 -5.04 -21.12 2.87
CA GLU A 179 -5.35 -22.32 3.68
C GLU A 179 -6.11 -21.91 4.94
N TYR A 180 -5.60 -20.93 5.69
CA TYR A 180 -6.26 -20.45 6.90
C TYR A 180 -7.65 -19.85 6.63
N VAL A 181 -7.84 -19.17 5.50
CA VAL A 181 -9.14 -18.64 5.09
C VAL A 181 -10.12 -19.78 4.78
N ALA A 182 -9.67 -20.83 4.09
CA ALA A 182 -10.48 -22.01 3.83
C ALA A 182 -10.86 -22.73 5.14
N ASP A 183 -9.89 -22.94 6.03
CA ASP A 183 -10.10 -23.53 7.34
C ASP A 183 -11.08 -22.72 8.20
N LEU A 184 -11.04 -21.39 8.13
CA LEU A 184 -12.02 -20.54 8.79
C LEU A 184 -13.43 -20.79 8.23
N GLY A 185 -13.57 -20.81 6.90
CA GLY A 185 -14.83 -21.05 6.21
C GLY A 185 -15.41 -22.45 6.48
N GLU A 186 -14.55 -23.45 6.68
CA GLU A 186 -14.92 -24.83 6.98
C GLU A 186 -15.06 -25.11 8.49
N GLY A 187 -14.79 -24.12 9.35
CA GLY A 187 -14.84 -24.27 10.80
C GLY A 187 -13.65 -25.03 11.41
N LYS A 188 -12.61 -25.31 10.64
CA LYS A 188 -11.40 -26.07 11.03
C LYS A 188 -10.26 -25.21 11.55
N LEU A 189 -10.32 -23.88 11.42
CA LEU A 189 -9.23 -22.99 11.88
C LEU A 189 -8.93 -23.24 13.36
N ASP A 190 -7.64 -23.33 13.69
CA ASP A 190 -7.18 -23.52 15.06
C ASP A 190 -7.75 -22.44 16.00
N LYS A 191 -7.99 -22.82 17.26
CA LYS A 191 -8.65 -21.94 18.23
C LYS A 191 -7.85 -20.66 18.49
N ASP A 192 -6.53 -20.75 18.56
CA ASP A 192 -5.70 -19.58 18.88
C ASP A 192 -5.73 -18.57 17.72
N TYR A 193 -5.72 -19.04 16.47
CA TYR A 193 -5.91 -18.18 15.31
C TYR A 193 -7.33 -17.62 15.21
N LYS A 194 -8.36 -18.42 15.51
CA LYS A 194 -9.75 -17.93 15.59
C LYS A 194 -9.87 -16.81 16.62
N ASP A 195 -9.30 -16.98 17.81
CA ASP A 195 -9.36 -16.00 18.88
C ASP A 195 -8.54 -14.73 18.55
N LEU A 196 -7.42 -14.87 17.84
CA LEU A 196 -6.56 -13.77 17.40
C LEU A 196 -7.15 -12.97 16.23
N TRP A 197 -7.82 -13.62 15.28
CA TRP A 197 -8.34 -13.00 14.04
C TRP A 197 -9.85 -12.78 14.06
N LYS A 198 -10.51 -13.01 15.20
CA LYS A 198 -11.94 -12.73 15.33
C LYS A 198 -12.22 -11.26 15.04
N TRP A 199 -13.40 -11.04 14.49
CA TRP A 199 -13.95 -9.71 14.33
C TRP A 199 -14.06 -9.00 15.69
N CYS A 200 -13.43 -7.82 15.79
CA CYS A 200 -13.37 -7.05 17.03
C CYS A 200 -14.33 -5.85 17.05
N PHE A 201 -15.09 -5.64 15.97
CA PHE A 201 -16.10 -4.60 15.79
C PHE A 201 -15.64 -3.19 16.21
N GLY A 202 -14.43 -2.81 15.79
CA GLY A 202 -13.86 -1.49 16.11
C GLY A 202 -13.14 -1.41 17.45
N GLN A 203 -12.99 -2.52 18.18
CA GLN A 203 -12.05 -2.55 19.30
C GLN A 203 -10.63 -2.44 18.75
N VAL A 204 -9.97 -1.35 19.09
CA VAL A 204 -8.55 -1.15 18.81
C VAL A 204 -7.76 -1.64 20.03
N PRO A 205 -6.74 -2.50 19.85
CA PRO A 205 -5.87 -2.88 20.96
C PRO A 205 -5.31 -1.63 21.66
N PRO A 206 -5.16 -1.66 23.00
CA PRO A 206 -4.55 -0.56 23.71
C PRO A 206 -3.14 -0.30 23.15
N LYS A 207 -2.77 0.97 23.03
CA LYS A 207 -1.43 1.34 22.61
C LYS A 207 -0.42 0.79 23.61
N THR A 208 0.55 0.04 23.12
CA THR A 208 1.56 -0.64 23.93
C THR A 208 2.88 0.13 23.96
N GLY A 209 3.06 1.13 23.10
CA GLY A 209 4.33 1.81 22.89
C GLY A 209 5.33 0.98 22.07
N ASN A 210 5.00 -0.29 21.78
CA ASN A 210 5.76 -1.19 20.91
C ASN A 210 5.09 -1.32 19.54
N GLU A 211 4.36 -0.30 19.10
CA GLU A 211 3.78 -0.31 17.77
C GLU A 211 4.90 -0.47 16.73
N PRO A 212 4.73 -1.37 15.73
CA PRO A 212 5.79 -1.67 14.77
C PRO A 212 6.15 -0.50 13.85
N HIS A 213 5.39 0.61 13.90
CA HIS A 213 5.72 1.85 13.22
C HIS A 213 5.92 2.97 14.24
N PRO A 214 7.13 3.55 14.32
CA PRO A 214 7.47 4.54 15.33
C PRO A 214 6.95 5.94 15.01
N TYR A 215 6.49 6.18 13.77
CA TYR A 215 6.12 7.50 13.29
C TYR A 215 4.61 7.76 13.32
N PRO A 216 4.20 9.00 13.61
CA PRO A 216 2.80 9.38 13.50
C PRO A 216 2.33 9.22 12.06
N GLN A 217 1.10 8.73 11.92
CA GLN A 217 0.37 8.72 10.66
C GLN A 217 0.16 10.17 10.19
N ARG A 218 0.41 10.44 8.91
CA ARG A 218 0.05 11.71 8.24
C ARG A 218 -1.19 11.50 7.37
N ASP A 219 -1.91 12.56 7.03
CA ASP A 219 -2.96 12.49 6.02
C ASP A 219 -2.47 12.97 4.65
N LEU A 220 -2.94 12.34 3.56
CA LEU A 220 -2.58 12.72 2.20
C LEU A 220 -3.00 14.16 1.88
N GLY A 221 -4.08 14.66 2.48
CA GLY A 221 -4.55 16.04 2.34
C GLY A 221 -3.61 17.08 2.97
N GLU A 222 -2.70 16.67 3.86
CA GLU A 222 -1.69 17.54 4.49
C GLU A 222 -0.39 17.60 3.65
N LEU A 223 -0.27 16.75 2.63
CA LEU A 223 0.94 16.60 1.82
C LEU A 223 0.75 17.22 0.44
N ASP A 224 1.84 17.75 -0.14
CA ASP A 224 1.78 18.52 -1.39
C ASP A 224 2.51 17.84 -2.56
N GLY A 225 2.24 18.33 -3.77
CA GLY A 225 3.00 18.01 -4.97
C GLY A 225 2.89 16.59 -5.49
N TRP A 226 2.02 15.74 -4.94
CA TRP A 226 1.77 14.38 -5.42
C TRP A 226 0.82 14.34 -6.63
N LYS A 227 -0.23 15.16 -6.62
CA LYS A 227 -1.30 15.10 -7.62
C LYS A 227 -0.83 15.48 -9.02
N GLY A 228 -1.00 14.58 -9.99
CA GLY A 228 -0.64 14.80 -11.40
C GLY A 228 0.86 14.98 -11.69
N ARG A 229 1.73 14.70 -10.71
CA ARG A 229 3.18 14.93 -10.80
C ARG A 229 3.83 14.17 -11.96
N ASN A 230 3.37 12.96 -12.23
CA ASN A 230 3.90 12.07 -13.24
C ASN A 230 3.21 12.21 -14.60
N ARG A 231 2.28 13.17 -14.78
CA ARG A 231 1.54 13.37 -16.03
C ARG A 231 2.46 13.43 -17.27
N ARG A 232 3.63 14.10 -17.14
CA ARG A 232 4.62 14.20 -18.24
C ARG A 232 5.27 12.85 -18.55
N THR A 233 5.58 12.07 -17.52
CA THR A 233 6.22 10.75 -17.64
C THR A 233 5.26 9.75 -18.28
N VAL A 234 4.00 9.70 -17.85
CA VAL A 234 2.99 8.78 -18.42
C VAL A 234 2.78 9.06 -19.92
N SER A 235 2.77 10.32 -20.35
CA SER A 235 2.60 10.69 -21.76
C SER A 235 3.70 10.17 -22.70
N LEU A 236 4.89 9.86 -22.17
CA LEU A 236 6.03 9.34 -22.94
C LEU A 236 5.97 7.81 -23.13
N PHE A 237 5.23 7.09 -22.28
CA PHE A 237 5.15 5.63 -22.29
C PHE A 237 3.82 5.09 -22.83
N THR A 238 2.81 5.95 -23.04
CA THR A 238 1.57 5.56 -23.74
C THR A 238 1.82 5.58 -25.25
N PRO A 239 1.80 4.44 -25.97
CA PRO A 239 1.85 4.45 -27.41
C PRO A 239 0.63 5.22 -27.95
N ASN A 240 0.89 6.12 -28.89
CA ASN A 240 -0.13 6.96 -29.51
C ASN A 240 -1.10 6.07 -30.29
N LEU A 241 -2.20 5.66 -29.65
CA LEU A 241 -3.26 4.80 -30.24
C LEU A 241 -3.98 5.46 -31.42
N SER A 242 -3.70 6.73 -31.73
CA SER A 242 -4.25 7.43 -32.90
C SER A 242 -3.51 7.14 -34.22
N LYS A 243 -2.59 6.16 -34.24
CA LYS A 243 -1.86 5.73 -35.45
C LYS A 243 -2.00 4.23 -35.76
N LEU A 244 -3.05 3.58 -35.27
CA LEU A 244 -3.49 2.26 -35.71
C LEU A 244 -4.86 2.36 -36.40
#